data_AF-A0A1T5IK32-F1
#
_entry.id   AF-A0A1T5IK32-F1
#
_cell.length_a   1.000
_cell.length_b   1.000
_cell.length_c   1.000
_cell.angle_alpha   90.00
_cell.angle_beta   90.00
_cell.angle_gamma   90.00
#
_symmetry.space_group_name_H-M   'P 1'
#
loop_
_entity.id
_entity.type
_entity.pdbx_description
1 polymer ?
#
loop_
_entity_poly.entity_id
_entity_poly.type
_entity_poly.pdbx_seq_one_letter_code
_entity_poly.pdbx_strand_id
1 'polypeptide(L)'
;MGRILCGLLLTLCVAIPVFAQVRTAKGKPAPPPPAAPRAAYNSTAKDTTPFNCDQYRRHPHPMMMGYCNSIENMTLQNEARRAGRPAPSSSVIVLPGLGAPEAKQLGYACVGGQAFKRLSNGWEQVHAPDGGWQRCQGG
;
A
#
# COMPACT_ATOMS: atom_id res chain seq x y z
N MET A 1 75.10 -43.75 -16.70
CA MET A 1 74.23 -42.59 -16.99
C MET A 1 72.97 -43.14 -17.65
N GLY A 2 71.78 -43.00 -17.04
CA GLY A 2 70.57 -43.61 -17.64
C GLY A 2 69.40 -43.87 -16.69
N ARG A 3 69.55 -43.60 -15.39
CA ARG A 3 68.48 -43.77 -14.40
C ARG A 3 67.93 -42.46 -13.82
N ILE A 4 68.57 -41.33 -14.12
CA ILE A 4 68.17 -40.01 -13.60
C ILE A 4 67.09 -39.35 -14.48
N LEU A 5 66.96 -39.77 -15.75
CA LEU A 5 66.00 -39.20 -16.69
C LEU A 5 64.54 -39.66 -16.48
N CYS A 6 64.32 -40.75 -15.73
CA CYS A 6 62.98 -41.32 -15.55
C CYS A 6 62.22 -40.69 -14.36
N GLY A 7 62.95 -40.18 -13.35
CA GLY A 7 62.35 -39.55 -12.17
C GLY A 7 61.87 -38.12 -12.40
N LEU A 8 62.42 -37.44 -13.40
CA LEU A 8 62.11 -36.03 -13.71
C LEU A 8 60.91 -35.86 -14.64
N LEU A 9 60.46 -36.92 -15.33
CA LEU A 9 59.22 -36.89 -16.09
C LEU A 9 57.98 -37.25 -15.25
N LEU A 10 58.15 -37.88 -14.08
CA LEU A 10 57.02 -38.29 -13.23
C LEU A 10 56.51 -37.18 -12.29
N THR A 11 57.28 -36.10 -12.09
CA THR A 11 56.90 -35.00 -11.19
C THR A 11 56.21 -33.83 -11.89
N LEU A 12 56.09 -33.85 -13.23
CA LEU A 12 55.45 -32.79 -14.00
C LEU A 12 53.92 -32.95 -14.16
N CYS A 13 53.28 -33.84 -13.39
CA CYS A 13 51.82 -34.01 -13.40
C CYS A 13 51.09 -33.24 -12.28
N VAL A 14 51.81 -32.52 -11.41
CA VAL A 14 51.21 -31.85 -10.24
C VAL A 14 51.18 -30.33 -10.42
N ALA A 15 50.41 -29.85 -11.39
CA ALA A 15 49.92 -28.45 -11.39
C ALA A 15 48.83 -28.28 -12.44
N ILE A 16 47.70 -28.99 -12.29
CA ILE A 16 46.46 -28.52 -12.90
C ILE A 16 45.97 -27.39 -11.99
N PRO A 17 45.97 -26.12 -12.42
CA PRO A 17 45.29 -25.11 -11.64
C PRO A 17 43.80 -25.41 -11.82
N VAL A 18 43.19 -25.99 -10.80
CA VAL A 18 41.74 -26.01 -10.66
C VAL A 18 41.33 -24.56 -10.39
N PHE A 19 41.33 -23.72 -11.42
CA PHE A 19 40.51 -22.51 -11.44
C PHE A 19 39.08 -22.99 -11.58
N ALA A 20 38.55 -23.49 -10.47
CA ALA A 20 37.12 -23.57 -10.24
C ALA A 20 36.57 -22.20 -10.59
N GLN A 21 35.88 -22.11 -11.72
CA GLN A 21 35.24 -20.89 -12.15
C GLN A 21 34.11 -20.64 -11.17
N VAL A 22 34.38 -19.87 -10.12
CA VAL A 22 33.37 -19.41 -9.17
C VAL A 22 32.50 -18.42 -9.92
N ARG A 23 31.59 -18.94 -10.74
CA ARG A 23 30.48 -18.17 -11.28
C ARG A 23 29.56 -17.91 -10.11
N THR A 24 29.65 -16.71 -9.54
CA THR A 24 28.66 -16.24 -8.58
C THR A 24 27.30 -16.41 -9.23
N ALA A 25 26.47 -17.29 -8.68
CA ALA A 25 25.11 -17.46 -9.14
C ALA A 25 24.37 -16.14 -8.85
N LYS A 26 24.35 -15.22 -9.82
CA LYS A 26 23.39 -14.12 -9.81
C LYS A 26 22.03 -14.77 -9.98
N GLY A 27 21.39 -15.09 -8.86
CA GLY A 27 20.00 -15.54 -8.83
C GLY A 27 19.16 -14.55 -9.64
N LYS A 28 18.14 -15.07 -10.33
CA LYS A 28 17.23 -14.22 -11.10
C LYS A 28 16.76 -13.05 -10.20
N PRO A 29 16.73 -11.81 -10.71
CA PRO A 29 16.19 -10.69 -9.95
C PRO A 29 14.82 -11.09 -9.44
N ALA A 30 14.54 -10.80 -8.16
CA ALA A 30 13.23 -11.06 -7.61
C ALA A 30 12.20 -10.37 -8.52
N PRO A 31 11.14 -11.08 -8.95
CA PRO A 31 10.09 -10.45 -9.72
C PRO A 31 9.57 -9.24 -8.93
N PRO A 32 9.19 -8.16 -9.61
CA PRO A 32 8.61 -7.00 -8.93
C PRO A 32 7.44 -7.47 -8.06
N PRO A 33 7.26 -6.87 -6.88
CA PRO A 33 6.15 -7.23 -6.02
C PRO A 33 4.84 -7.08 -6.82
N PRO A 34 3.86 -7.98 -6.62
CA PRO A 34 2.57 -7.85 -7.27
C PRO A 34 1.99 -6.47 -6.96
N ALA A 35 1.29 -5.88 -7.94
CA ALA A 35 0.60 -4.62 -7.73
C ALA A 35 -0.27 -4.71 -6.48
N ALA A 36 -0.34 -3.62 -5.71
CA ALA A 36 -1.19 -3.57 -4.54
C ALA A 36 -2.62 -3.99 -4.94
N PRO A 37 -3.27 -4.87 -4.18
CA PRO A 37 -4.64 -5.27 -4.47
C PRO A 37 -5.51 -4.02 -4.56
N ARG A 38 -6.33 -3.92 -5.61
CA ARG A 38 -7.34 -2.86 -5.68
C ARG A 38 -8.24 -3.01 -4.46
N ALA A 39 -8.42 -1.92 -3.72
CA ALA A 39 -9.37 -1.91 -2.62
C ALA A 39 -10.75 -2.33 -3.14
N ALA A 40 -11.46 -3.15 -2.37
CA ALA A 40 -12.85 -3.47 -2.67
C ALA A 40 -13.66 -2.17 -2.72
N TYR A 41 -14.70 -2.14 -3.56
CA TYR A 41 -15.61 -0.99 -3.64
C TYR A 41 -16.10 -0.64 -2.23
N ASN A 42 -15.91 0.62 -1.84
CA ASN A 42 -16.29 1.15 -0.55
C ASN A 42 -17.15 2.40 -0.79
N SER A 43 -18.45 2.33 -0.53
CA SER A 43 -19.34 3.50 -0.65
C SER A 43 -18.96 4.62 0.32
N THR A 44 -18.10 4.36 1.31
CA THR A 44 -17.73 5.35 2.34
C THR A 44 -16.49 6.17 2.00
N ALA A 45 -15.74 5.82 0.96
CA ALA A 45 -14.64 6.65 0.44
C ALA A 45 -15.18 7.93 -0.20
N LYS A 46 -14.51 9.08 -0.03
CA LYS A 46 -15.02 10.41 -0.47
C LYS A 46 -15.31 10.49 -1.97
N ASP A 47 -14.53 9.80 -2.78
CA ASP A 47 -14.58 9.79 -4.25
C ASP A 47 -15.48 8.68 -4.82
N THR A 48 -15.73 7.63 -4.06
CA THR A 48 -16.61 6.50 -4.44
C THR A 48 -17.96 6.51 -3.72
N THR A 49 -18.30 7.63 -3.07
CA THR A 49 -19.62 7.82 -2.50
C THR A 49 -20.71 7.82 -3.56
N PRO A 50 -21.92 7.31 -3.26
CA PRO A 50 -23.01 7.22 -4.23
C PRO A 50 -23.44 8.55 -4.86
N PHE A 51 -23.37 9.67 -4.13
CA PHE A 51 -23.85 10.96 -4.63
C PHE A 51 -22.74 11.90 -5.09
N ASN A 52 -21.49 11.68 -4.67
CA ASN A 52 -20.30 12.41 -5.09
C ASN A 52 -20.54 13.93 -5.07
N CYS A 53 -20.89 14.44 -3.88
CA CYS A 53 -21.40 15.79 -3.70
C CYS A 53 -20.43 16.92 -4.09
N ASP A 54 -19.15 16.60 -4.30
CA ASP A 54 -18.17 17.54 -4.82
C ASP A 54 -18.52 18.06 -6.22
N GLN A 55 -19.36 17.34 -6.98
CA GLN A 55 -19.92 17.82 -8.24
C GLN A 55 -20.72 19.12 -8.08
N TYR A 56 -21.30 19.37 -6.91
CA TYR A 56 -22.07 20.58 -6.62
C TYR A 56 -21.23 21.73 -6.08
N ARG A 57 -19.90 21.61 -6.02
CA ARG A 57 -19.02 22.66 -5.50
C ARG A 57 -19.13 23.99 -6.26
N ARG A 58 -19.47 23.94 -7.55
CA ARG A 58 -19.69 25.13 -8.41
C ARG A 58 -21.17 25.40 -8.70
N HIS A 59 -22.08 24.77 -7.95
CA HIS A 59 -23.50 24.92 -8.18
C HIS A 59 -23.95 26.35 -7.83
N PRO A 60 -24.85 26.99 -8.63
CA PRO A 60 -25.27 28.38 -8.38
C PRO A 60 -25.94 28.60 -7.02
N HIS A 61 -26.65 27.58 -6.52
CA HIS A 61 -27.28 27.62 -5.20
C HIS A 61 -26.27 27.23 -4.10
N PRO A 62 -25.96 28.13 -3.13
CA PRO A 62 -24.85 27.93 -2.18
C PRO A 62 -25.07 26.74 -1.23
N MET A 63 -26.32 26.40 -0.91
CA MET A 63 -26.63 25.29 0.00
C MET A 63 -26.64 23.92 -0.66
N MET A 64 -26.52 23.83 -2.00
CA MET A 64 -26.73 22.56 -2.71
C MET A 64 -25.70 21.49 -2.32
N MET A 65 -24.43 21.88 -2.20
CA MET A 65 -23.37 20.97 -1.76
C MET A 65 -23.61 20.47 -0.32
N GLY A 66 -24.00 21.38 0.60
CA GLY A 66 -24.31 21.02 1.99
C GLY A 66 -25.51 20.07 2.10
N TYR A 67 -26.56 20.34 1.32
CA TYR A 67 -27.73 19.47 1.24
C TYR A 67 -27.37 18.07 0.74
N CYS A 68 -26.62 17.98 -0.37
CA CYS A 68 -26.13 16.71 -0.89
C CYS A 68 -25.31 15.95 0.16
N ASN A 69 -24.35 16.62 0.82
CA ASN A 69 -23.52 16.00 1.85
C ASN A 69 -24.37 15.45 3.02
N SER A 70 -25.45 16.14 3.40
CA SER A 70 -26.37 15.67 4.44
C SER A 70 -27.08 14.38 4.03
N ILE A 71 -27.59 14.31 2.80
CA ILE A 71 -28.29 13.11 2.29
C ILE A 71 -27.29 11.96 2.10
N GLU A 72 -26.08 12.24 1.61
CA GLU A 72 -25.01 11.25 1.46
C GLU A 72 -24.63 10.64 2.81
N ASN A 73 -24.35 11.48 3.81
CA ASN A 73 -23.99 11.01 5.15
C ASN A 73 -25.12 10.16 5.75
N MET A 74 -26.39 10.58 5.62
CA MET A 74 -27.52 9.77 6.08
C MET A 74 -27.60 8.41 5.38
N THR A 75 -27.39 8.36 4.06
CA THR A 75 -27.37 7.10 3.29
C THR A 75 -26.25 6.18 3.76
N LEU A 76 -25.03 6.70 3.90
CA LEU A 76 -23.86 5.92 4.34
C LEU A 76 -24.03 5.39 5.77
N GLN A 77 -24.60 6.18 6.66
CA GLN A 77 -24.93 5.77 8.04
C GLN A 77 -25.95 4.62 8.03
N ASN A 78 -26.99 4.71 7.20
CA ASN A 78 -27.99 3.66 7.07
C ASN A 78 -27.42 2.37 6.44
N GLU A 79 -26.58 2.48 5.42
CA GLU A 79 -25.87 1.36 4.81
C GLU A 79 -25.00 0.63 5.84
N ALA A 80 -24.17 1.39 6.58
CA ALA A 80 -23.29 0.82 7.59
C ALA A 80 -24.08 0.09 8.68
N ARG A 81 -25.16 0.71 9.17
CA ARG A 81 -26.07 0.10 10.15
C ARG A 81 -26.69 -1.20 9.63
N ARG A 82 -27.20 -1.21 8.39
CA ARG A 82 -27.77 -2.42 7.75
C ARG A 82 -26.73 -3.51 7.55
N ALA A 83 -25.49 -3.15 7.28
CA ALA A 83 -24.37 -4.07 7.13
C ALA A 83 -23.78 -4.54 8.48
N GLY A 84 -24.25 -4.03 9.62
CA GLY A 84 -23.68 -4.32 10.93
C GLY A 84 -22.25 -3.80 11.12
N ARG A 85 -21.87 -2.76 10.38
CA ARG A 85 -20.53 -2.15 10.40
C ARG A 85 -20.58 -0.82 11.14
N PRO A 86 -19.48 -0.39 11.80
CA PRO A 86 -19.42 0.96 12.33
C PRO A 86 -19.58 1.97 11.18
N ALA A 87 -20.34 3.02 11.45
CA ALA A 87 -20.64 4.02 10.44
C ALA A 87 -19.40 4.87 10.10
N PRO A 88 -19.33 5.44 8.89
CA PRO A 88 -18.27 6.37 8.56
C PRO A 88 -18.57 7.76 9.15
N SER A 89 -17.50 8.46 9.55
CA SER A 89 -17.55 9.85 10.02
C SER A 89 -18.13 10.79 8.97
N SER A 90 -18.71 11.91 9.41
CA SER A 90 -19.09 12.99 8.50
C SER A 90 -17.89 13.81 8.02
N SER A 91 -16.79 13.77 8.78
CA SER A 91 -15.56 14.48 8.50
C SER A 91 -14.67 13.73 7.50
N VAL A 92 -14.00 14.47 6.62
CA VAL A 92 -13.07 13.93 5.63
C VAL A 92 -11.76 14.70 5.73
N ILE A 93 -10.66 13.98 5.97
CA ILE A 93 -9.31 14.55 6.09
C ILE A 93 -8.46 14.22 4.88
N VAL A 94 -7.45 15.03 4.57
CA VAL A 94 -6.49 14.71 3.50
C VAL A 94 -5.35 13.89 4.09
N LEU A 95 -5.09 12.71 3.53
CA LEU A 95 -3.99 11.84 3.93
C LEU A 95 -3.27 11.26 2.70
N PRO A 96 -1.95 11.05 2.78
CA PRO A 96 -1.21 10.41 1.69
C PRO A 96 -1.60 8.94 1.52
N GLY A 97 -1.48 8.41 0.31
CA GLY A 97 -1.74 6.99 0.04
C GLY A 97 -0.76 6.05 0.74
N LEU A 98 -1.23 4.82 0.99
CA LEU A 98 -0.35 3.77 1.50
C LEU A 98 0.81 3.51 0.52
N GLY A 99 2.03 3.52 1.05
CA GLY A 99 3.26 3.31 0.28
C GLY A 99 3.98 4.60 -0.13
N ALA A 100 3.30 5.75 -0.07
CA ALA A 100 3.93 7.06 -0.25
C ALA A 100 5.00 7.30 0.83
N PRO A 101 6.13 7.95 0.51
CA PRO A 101 7.16 8.26 1.50
C PRO A 101 6.62 9.15 2.63
N GLU A 102 5.72 10.08 2.31
CA GLU A 102 5.05 10.96 3.26
C GLU A 102 4.20 10.17 4.26
N ALA A 103 3.51 9.12 3.81
CA ALA A 103 2.72 8.24 4.69
C ALA A 103 3.58 7.52 5.72
N LYS A 104 4.80 7.11 5.34
CA LYS A 104 5.74 6.45 6.26
C LYS A 104 6.27 7.39 7.34
N GLN A 105 6.50 8.66 6.98
CA GLN A 105 6.98 9.70 7.89
C GLN A 105 5.87 10.20 8.82
N LEU A 106 4.70 10.48 8.26
CA LEU A 106 3.52 10.95 9.01
C LEU A 106 3.00 9.85 9.95
N GLY A 107 3.16 8.58 9.59
CA GLY A 107 2.56 7.47 10.32
C GLY A 107 1.05 7.36 10.12
N TYR A 108 0.52 8.03 9.09
CA TYR A 108 -0.88 7.94 8.68
C TYR A 108 -0.97 7.74 7.17
N ALA A 109 -1.97 6.98 6.74
CA ALA A 109 -2.24 6.72 5.33
C ALA A 109 -3.74 6.69 5.05
N CYS A 110 -4.12 7.10 3.84
CA CYS A 110 -5.46 6.86 3.31
C CYS A 110 -5.47 5.55 2.51
N VAL A 111 -6.39 4.65 2.85
CA VAL A 111 -6.55 3.35 2.18
C VAL A 111 -8.02 3.13 1.87
N GLY A 112 -8.38 3.17 0.58
CA GLY A 112 -9.78 3.03 0.16
C GLY A 112 -10.72 4.02 0.86
N GLY A 113 -10.25 5.27 1.02
CA GLY A 113 -10.92 6.38 1.69
C GLY A 113 -11.15 6.25 3.20
N GLN A 114 -10.46 5.31 3.86
CA GLN A 114 -10.40 5.18 5.31
C GLN A 114 -9.02 5.57 5.83
N ALA A 115 -8.98 6.33 6.92
CA ALA A 115 -7.74 6.75 7.54
C ALA A 115 -7.16 5.62 8.40
N PHE A 116 -5.88 5.33 8.21
CA PHE A 116 -5.14 4.37 9.01
C PHE A 116 -3.96 5.03 9.71
N LYS A 117 -3.72 4.62 10.95
CA LYS A 117 -2.55 4.97 11.75
C LYS A 117 -1.57 3.80 11.75
N ARG A 118 -0.28 4.10 11.62
CA ARG A 118 0.80 3.13 11.67
C ARG A 118 1.03 2.66 13.10
N LEU A 119 1.14 1.35 13.26
CA LEU A 119 1.58 0.67 14.47
C LEU A 119 2.98 0.07 14.25
N SER A 120 3.61 -0.42 15.32
CA SER A 120 4.91 -1.11 15.23
C SER A 120 4.86 -2.36 14.37
N ASN A 121 3.72 -3.04 14.32
CA ASN A 121 3.50 -4.31 13.62
C ASN A 121 2.45 -4.24 12.50
N GLY A 122 1.95 -3.05 12.15
CA GLY A 122 0.88 -2.96 11.17
C GLY A 122 0.21 -1.60 11.08
N TRP A 123 -1.09 -1.61 10.82
CA TRP A 123 -1.93 -0.42 10.68
C TRP A 123 -3.25 -0.63 11.41
N GLU A 124 -3.75 0.45 12.01
CA GLU A 124 -5.01 0.50 12.73
C GLU A 124 -5.93 1.53 12.06
N GLN A 125 -7.23 1.23 11.96
CA GLN A 125 -8.20 2.21 11.47
C GLN A 125 -8.38 3.33 12.50
N VAL A 126 -8.43 4.58 12.02
CA VAL A 126 -8.61 5.74 12.87
C VAL A 126 -10.10 5.95 13.13
N HIS A 127 -10.47 6.09 14.40
CA HIS A 127 -11.81 6.52 14.79
C HIS A 127 -11.89 8.05 14.79
N ALA A 128 -12.97 8.61 14.28
CA ALA A 128 -13.17 10.05 14.23
C ALA A 128 -13.72 10.59 15.57
N PRO A 129 -13.47 11.86 15.91
CA PRO A 129 -14.03 12.49 17.10
C PRO A 129 -15.57 12.59 17.07
N ASP A 130 -16.16 12.72 15.88
CA ASP A 130 -17.62 12.77 15.66
C ASP A 130 -18.27 11.37 15.60
N GLY A 131 -17.49 10.31 15.85
CA GLY A 131 -17.96 8.93 15.83
C GLY A 131 -17.67 8.20 14.52
N GLY A 132 -17.53 6.88 14.62
CA GLY A 132 -17.30 6.03 13.46
C GLY A 132 -15.86 6.09 12.94
N TRP A 133 -15.62 5.46 11.79
CA TRP A 133 -14.29 5.46 11.18
C TRP A 133 -14.02 6.78 10.44
N GLN A 134 -12.83 7.32 10.61
CA GLN A 134 -12.39 8.55 9.97
C GLN A 134 -12.24 8.33 8.46
N ARG A 135 -13.01 9.08 7.68
CA ARG A 135 -12.88 9.10 6.22
C ARG A 135 -11.71 9.98 5.82
N CYS A 136 -11.08 9.64 4.70
CA CYS A 136 -10.01 10.44 4.13
C CYS A 136 -10.14 10.58 2.61
N GLN A 137 -9.44 11.59 2.11
CA GLN A 137 -9.19 11.84 0.70
C GLN A 137 -7.68 11.80 0.46
N GLY A 138 -7.28 11.20 -0.65
CA GLY A 138 -5.90 11.01 -1.03
C GLY A 138 -5.51 9.54 -1.08
N GLY A 139 -4.38 9.28 -1.72
CA GLY A 139 -3.91 7.95 -2.07
C GLY A 139 -4.19 7.54 -3.50
#